data_AF-A0A246HQL3-F1
#
_entry.id   AF-A0A246HQL3-F1
#
_cell.length_a   1.000
_cell.length_b   1.000
_cell.length_c   1.000
_cell.angle_alpha   90.00
_cell.angle_beta   90.00
_cell.angle_gamma   90.00
#
_symmetry.space_group_name_H-M   'P 1'
#
loop_
_entity.id
_entity.type
_entity.pdbx_description
1 polymer ?
#
loop_
_entity_poly.entity_id
_entity_poly.type
_entity_poly.pdbx_seq_one_letter_code
_entity_poly.pdbx_strand_id
1 'polypeptide(L)'
;MWARAGAGLLAGFFVAAAATGLIAWLPPGPWQNALVPSLIAFIPLWMLAAIWAFSFRTGLRAWAVMSATALAGFGLLWLLRLTGAVQ
;
A
#
# COMPACT_ATOMS: atom_id res chain seq x y z
N MET A 1 -1.39 22.69 1.70
CA MET A 1 -0.80 21.75 0.70
C MET A 1 0.18 20.77 1.36
N TRP A 2 1.07 21.24 2.24
CA TRP A 2 2.00 20.41 3.01
C TRP A 2 1.39 19.21 3.74
N ALA A 3 0.21 19.36 4.36
CA ALA A 3 -0.47 18.23 5.00
C ALA A 3 -0.78 17.07 4.03
N ARG A 4 -1.14 17.38 2.77
CA ARG A 4 -1.41 16.37 1.73
C ARG A 4 -0.12 15.77 1.18
N ALA A 5 0.92 16.60 1.02
CA ALA A 5 2.26 16.12 0.68
C ALA A 5 2.78 15.13 1.74
N GLY A 6 2.61 15.45 3.03
CA GLY A 6 2.96 14.56 4.14
C GLY A 6 2.13 13.27 4.14
N ALA A 7 0.83 13.33 3.83
CA ALA A 7 0.00 12.14 3.66
C ALA A 7 0.51 11.25 2.51
N GLY A 8 0.83 11.85 1.36
CA GLY A 8 1.41 11.14 0.22
C GLY A 8 2.75 10.50 0.53
N LEU A 9 3.62 11.22 1.25
CA LEU A 9 4.95 10.75 1.60
C LEU A 9 4.88 9.61 2.63
N LEU A 10 4.21 9.81 3.76
CA LEU A 10 4.20 8.86 4.87
C LEU A 10 3.07 7.84 4.75
N ALA A 11 1.81 8.26 4.75
CA ALA A 11 0.69 7.33 4.64
C ALA A 11 0.71 6.61 3.28
N GLY A 12 1.06 7.32 2.20
CA GLY A 12 1.21 6.74 0.87
C GLY A 12 2.32 5.69 0.78
N PHE A 13 3.42 5.85 1.54
CA PHE A 13 4.46 4.82 1.63
C PHE A 13 3.89 3.51 2.17
N PHE A 14 3.09 3.59 3.24
CA PHE A 14 2.45 2.41 3.83
C PHE A 14 1.36 1.82 2.92
N VAL A 15 0.59 2.65 2.20
CA VAL A 15 -0.35 2.18 1.18
C VAL A 15 0.39 1.40 0.10
N ALA A 16 1.50 1.93 -0.42
CA ALA A 16 2.31 1.26 -1.43
C ALA A 16 2.91 -0.04 -0.89
N ALA A 17 3.44 -0.05 0.34
CA ALA A 17 3.98 -1.25 0.97
C ALA A 17 2.92 -2.35 1.10
N ALA A 18 1.72 -1.99 1.58
CA ALA A 18 0.61 -2.93 1.68
C ALA A 18 0.19 -3.46 0.30
N ALA A 19 0.08 -2.59 -0.71
CA ALA A 19 -0.23 -2.98 -2.08
C ALA A 19 0.83 -3.93 -2.66
N THR A 20 2.12 -3.64 -2.49
CA THR A 20 3.20 -4.53 -2.94
C THR A 20 3.20 -5.87 -2.23
N GLY A 21 2.91 -5.91 -0.92
CA GLY A 21 2.75 -7.15 -0.18
C GLY A 21 1.58 -7.97 -0.75
N LEU A 22 0.45 -7.33 -1.01
CA LEU A 22 -0.71 -8.01 -1.59
C LEU A 22 -0.39 -8.54 -3.00
N ILE A 23 0.33 -7.79 -3.83
CA ILE A 23 0.75 -8.27 -5.15
C ILE A 23 1.70 -9.47 -5.04
N ALA A 24 2.58 -9.50 -4.04
CA ALA A 24 3.52 -10.61 -3.84
C ALA A 24 2.83 -11.89 -3.35
N TRP A 25 1.80 -11.77 -2.49
CA TRP A 25 1.26 -12.90 -1.72
C TRP A 25 -0.18 -13.31 -2.08
N LEU A 26 -0.92 -12.49 -2.81
CA LEU A 26 -2.30 -12.79 -3.23
C LEU A 26 -2.37 -13.72 -4.46
N PRO A 27 -1.51 -13.58 -5.50
CA PRO A 27 -1.57 -14.47 -6.66
C PRO A 27 -1.28 -15.92 -6.28
N PRO A 28 -1.99 -16.90 -6.87
CA PRO A 28 -1.68 -18.31 -6.66
C PRO A 28 -0.32 -18.65 -7.27
N GLY A 29 0.54 -19.34 -6.50
CA GLY A 29 1.83 -19.84 -6.99
C GLY A 29 3.01 -19.48 -6.08
N PRO A 30 4.26 -19.77 -6.51
CA PRO A 30 5.46 -19.46 -5.73
C PRO A 30 5.65 -17.95 -5.60
N TRP A 31 5.62 -17.44 -4.37
CA TRP A 31 5.80 -16.02 -4.07
C TRP A 31 7.15 -15.46 -4.54
N GLN A 32 8.17 -16.32 -4.67
CA GLN A 32 9.50 -15.93 -5.13
C GLN A 32 9.46 -15.31 -6.53
N ASN A 33 8.56 -15.79 -7.39
CA ASN A 33 8.39 -15.26 -8.75
C ASN A 33 7.77 -13.87 -8.75
N ALA A 34 6.92 -13.57 -7.76
CA ALA A 34 6.26 -12.28 -7.64
C ALA A 34 7.08 -11.25 -6.83
N LEU A 35 8.09 -11.69 -6.07
CA LEU A 35 8.86 -10.80 -5.18
C LEU A 35 9.58 -9.69 -5.94
N VAL A 36 10.40 -10.03 -6.95
CA VAL A 36 11.18 -9.03 -7.69
C VAL A 36 10.27 -8.02 -8.42
N PRO A 37 9.24 -8.46 -9.18
CA PRO A 37 8.27 -7.53 -9.76
C PRO A 37 7.56 -6.65 -8.73
N SER A 38 7.21 -7.20 -7.56
CA SER A 38 6.54 -6.44 -6.50
C SER A 38 7.43 -5.34 -5.91
N LEU A 39 8.72 -5.63 -5.71
CA LEU A 39 9.68 -4.62 -5.25
C LEU A 39 9.89 -3.51 -6.29
N ILE A 40 9.94 -3.86 -7.57
CA ILE A 40 10.03 -2.88 -8.66
C ILE A 40 8.75 -2.01 -8.69
N ALA A 41 7.58 -2.61 -8.48
CA ALA A 41 6.29 -1.92 -8.47
C ALA A 41 6.10 -0.98 -7.27
N PHE A 42 6.90 -1.11 -6.21
CA PHE A 42 6.80 -0.28 -5.00
C PHE A 42 6.90 1.21 -5.31
N ILE A 43 7.95 1.65 -6.02
CA ILE A 43 8.18 3.06 -6.31
C ILE A 43 7.05 3.65 -7.17
N PRO A 44 6.63 3.01 -8.29
CA PRO A 44 5.46 3.43 -9.04
C PRO A 44 4.19 3.53 -8.19
N LEU A 45 3.90 2.53 -7.36
CA LEU A 45 2.72 2.53 -6.48
C LEU A 45 2.78 3.67 -5.45
N TRP A 46 3.97 3.95 -4.91
CA TRP A 46 4.16 5.05 -3.98
C TRP A 46 3.97 6.42 -4.65
N MET A 47 4.48 6.59 -5.87
CA MET A 47 4.22 7.80 -6.67
C MET A 47 2.73 7.97 -6.96
N LEU A 48 2.02 6.89 -7.33
CA LEU A 48 0.56 6.93 -7.52
C LEU A 48 -0.17 7.29 -6.22
N ALA A 49 0.24 6.74 -5.08
CA ALA A 49 -0.33 7.09 -3.78
C ALA A 49 -0.05 8.56 -3.42
N ALA A 50 1.13 9.08 -3.73
CA ALA A 50 1.47 10.49 -3.53
C ALA A 50 0.60 11.40 -4.41
N ILE A 51 0.41 11.06 -5.69
CA ILE A 51 -0.52 11.77 -6.59
C ILE A 51 -1.95 11.71 -6.05
N TRP A 52 -2.38 10.54 -5.55
CA TRP A 52 -3.72 10.34 -4.99
C TRP A 52 -3.98 11.21 -3.75
N ALA A 53 -2.96 11.48 -2.92
CA ALA A 53 -3.07 12.43 -1.81
C ALA A 53 -3.49 13.84 -2.29
N PHE A 54 -3.09 14.20 -3.51
CA PHE A 54 -3.47 15.45 -4.18
C PHE A 54 -4.81 15.39 -4.94
N SER A 55 -5.57 14.30 -4.82
CA SER A 55 -6.98 14.26 -5.25
C SER A 55 -7.96 14.73 -4.16
N PHE A 56 -7.57 14.70 -2.87
CA PHE A 56 -8.47 15.06 -1.76
C PHE A 56 -8.57 16.55 -1.48
N ARG A 57 -9.79 17.08 -1.24
CA ARG A 57 -9.99 18.52 -0.96
C ARG A 57 -9.27 19.04 0.29
N THR A 58 -9.07 18.20 1.32
CA THR A 58 -8.44 18.61 2.60
C THR A 58 -7.34 17.64 3.02
N GLY A 59 -6.35 18.15 3.76
CA GLY A 59 -5.26 17.33 4.31
C GLY A 59 -5.73 16.26 5.28
N LEU A 60 -6.70 16.60 6.13
CA LEU A 60 -7.29 15.64 7.08
C LEU A 60 -7.93 14.44 6.37
N ARG A 61 -8.69 14.68 5.28
CA ARG A 61 -9.28 13.59 4.49
C ARG A 61 -8.21 12.74 3.82
N ALA A 62 -7.15 13.36 3.28
CA ALA A 62 -6.04 12.62 2.68
C ALA A 62 -5.41 11.66 3.70
N TRP A 63 -5.07 12.17 4.90
CA TRP A 63 -4.54 11.33 5.98
C TRP A 63 -5.50 10.22 6.39
N ALA A 64 -6.76 10.56 6.70
CA ALA A 64 -7.74 9.58 7.16
C ALA A 64 -7.94 8.44 6.16
N VAL A 65 -8.13 8.77 4.87
CA VAL A 65 -8.36 7.76 3.83
C VAL A 65 -7.10 6.92 3.60
N MET A 66 -5.94 7.56 3.41
CA MET A 66 -4.71 6.81 3.11
C MET A 66 -4.26 5.93 4.28
N SER A 67 -4.36 6.41 5.52
CA SER A 67 -4.08 5.60 6.71
C SER A 67 -5.08 4.46 6.85
N ALA A 68 -6.37 4.69 6.63
CA ALA A 68 -7.37 3.62 6.64
C ALA A 68 -7.11 2.58 5.55
N THR A 69 -6.73 3.00 4.34
CA THR A 69 -6.36 2.09 3.25
C THR A 69 -5.11 1.27 3.59
N ALA A 70 -4.08 1.90 4.16
CA ALA A 70 -2.89 1.20 4.62
C ALA A 70 -3.23 0.14 5.68
N LEU A 71 -3.99 0.54 6.72
CA LEU A 71 -4.45 -0.38 7.77
C LEU A 71 -5.28 -1.54 7.20
N ALA A 72 -6.17 -1.28 6.26
CA ALA A 72 -6.95 -2.32 5.59
C ALA A 72 -6.04 -3.27 4.80
N GLY A 73 -5.07 -2.76 4.05
CA GLY A 73 -4.14 -3.59 3.29
C GLY A 73 -3.25 -4.47 4.17
N PHE A 74 -2.70 -3.92 5.26
CA PHE A 74 -1.98 -4.72 6.26
C PHE A 74 -2.89 -5.70 7.01
N GLY A 75 -4.14 -5.32 7.28
CA GLY A 75 -5.14 -6.21 7.85
C GLY A 75 -5.43 -7.41 6.95
N LEU A 76 -5.53 -7.21 5.64
CA LEU A 76 -5.67 -8.29 4.67
C LEU A 76 -4.44 -9.19 4.63
N LEU A 77 -3.23 -8.62 4.63
CA LEU A 77 -1.99 -9.42 4.70
C LEU A 77 -1.91 -10.23 6.00
N TRP A 78 -2.37 -9.65 7.11
CA TRP A 78 -2.47 -10.36 8.38
C TRP A 78 -3.46 -11.52 8.30
N LEU A 79 -4.64 -11.32 7.72
CA LEU A 79 -5.62 -12.39 7.50
C LEU A 79 -5.07 -13.49 6.60
N LEU A 80 -4.37 -13.15 5.50
CA LEU A 80 -3.69 -14.12 4.63
C LEU A 80 -2.62 -14.91 5.38
N ARG A 81 -1.91 -14.27 6.31
CA ARG A 81 -0.97 -14.96 7.20
C ARG A 81 -1.69 -15.96 8.11
N LEU A 82 -2.85 -15.60 8.64
CA LEU A 82 -3.64 -16.48 9.51
C LEU A 82 -4.24 -17.70 8.79
N THR A 83 -4.51 -17.60 7.48
CA THR A 83 -4.97 -18.77 6.71
C THR A 83 -3.86 -19.78 6.42
N GLY A 84 -2.59 -19.44 6.68
CA GLY A 84 -1.45 -20.30 6.35
C GLY A 84 -1.13 -20.36 4.85
N ALA A 85 -1.80 -19.55 4.02
CA ALA A 85 -1.53 -19.46 2.58
C ALA A 85 -0.17 -18.80 2.27
N VAL A 86 0.42 -18.12 3.26
CA VAL A 86 1.66 -17.36 3.18
C VAL A 86 2.70 -18.08 4.05
N GLN A 87 3.66 -18.78 3.44
CA GLN A 87 4.81 -19.42 4.10
C GLN A 87 6.14 -18.83 3.63
#